data_AF-A0A966URY1-F1
#
_entry.id   AF-A0A966URY1-F1
#
_cell.length_a   1.000
_cell.length_b   1.000
_cell.length_c   1.000
_cell.angle_alpha   90.00
_cell.angle_beta   90.00
_cell.angle_gamma   90.00
#
_symmetry.space_group_name_H-M   'P 1'
#
loop_
_entity.id
_entity.type
_entity.pdbx_description
1 polymer ?
#
loop_
_entity_poly.entity_id
_entity_poly.type
_entity_poly.pdbx_seq_one_letter_code
_entity_poly.pdbx_strand_id
1 'polypeptide(L)'
;MTFITENNIANLYSALIEFPVFDEYKLPPASKVDFVIVNDDTICGQYEPPESGEPHVITISTAKCGHLDTVIKTLCHEIIHMICYLESPKTEQYTSHKGLFLKLQKRVANTLGYDPKEL
;
A
#
# COMPACT_ATOMS: atom_id res chain seq x y z
N MET A 1 22.86 6.44 -2.29
CA MET A 1 22.13 5.27 -1.78
C MET A 1 20.89 5.77 -1.06
N THR A 2 19.72 5.31 -1.47
CA THR A 2 18.45 5.58 -0.77
C THR A 2 18.14 4.38 0.13
N PHE A 3 17.44 4.61 1.25
CA PHE A 3 16.94 3.51 2.09
C PHE A 3 15.77 2.77 1.43
N ILE A 4 15.18 3.35 0.39
CA ILE A 4 14.04 2.82 -0.35
C ILE A 4 14.56 1.74 -1.30
N THR A 5 14.52 0.51 -0.82
CA THR A 5 14.89 -0.71 -1.56
C THR A 5 13.74 -1.69 -1.45
N GLU A 6 13.60 -2.60 -2.41
CA GLU A 6 12.54 -3.63 -2.44
C GLU A 6 12.49 -4.40 -1.11
N ASN A 7 13.65 -4.82 -0.60
CA ASN A 7 13.76 -5.53 0.67
C ASN A 7 13.29 -4.69 1.88
N ASN A 8 13.63 -3.40 1.92
CA ASN A 8 13.17 -2.53 3.01
C ASN A 8 11.66 -2.26 2.92
N ILE A 9 11.11 -2.10 1.71
CA ILE A 9 9.67 -1.94 1.52
C ILE A 9 8.94 -3.24 1.90
N ALA A 10 9.46 -4.41 1.54
CA ALA A 10 8.93 -5.71 1.96
C ALA A 10 8.91 -5.88 3.48
N ASN A 11 9.97 -5.44 4.18
CA ASN A 11 10.03 -5.46 5.64
C ASN A 11 9.04 -4.48 6.28
N LEU A 12 8.92 -3.26 5.73
CA LEU A 12 7.93 -2.28 6.21
C LEU A 12 6.51 -2.80 5.99
N TYR A 13 6.21 -3.34 4.81
CA TYR A 13 4.92 -3.98 4.50
C TYR A 13 4.62 -5.08 5.52
N SER A 14 5.58 -6.00 5.74
CA SER A 14 5.42 -7.10 6.70
C SER A 14 5.13 -6.59 8.11
N ALA A 15 5.75 -5.50 8.53
CA ALA A 15 5.45 -4.89 9.83
C ALA A 15 4.07 -4.22 9.85
N LEU A 16 3.69 -3.54 8.77
CA LEU A 16 2.42 -2.80 8.68
C LEU A 16 1.21 -3.73 8.68
N ILE A 17 1.25 -4.84 7.94
CA ILE A 17 0.09 -5.73 7.84
C ILE A 17 -0.27 -6.41 9.17
N GLU A 18 0.65 -6.45 10.13
CA GLU A 18 0.44 -6.97 11.48
C GLU A 18 -0.27 -5.96 12.41
N PHE A 19 -0.44 -4.70 11.99
CA PHE A 19 -1.20 -3.74 12.78
C PHE A 19 -2.70 -4.11 12.78
N PRO A 20 -3.42 -3.89 13.90
CA PRO A 20 -4.82 -4.32 14.03
C PRO A 20 -5.78 -3.80 12.94
N VAL A 21 -5.44 -2.69 12.28
CA VAL A 21 -6.24 -2.12 11.20
C VAL A 21 -6.15 -2.91 9.89
N PHE A 22 -5.08 -3.69 9.71
CA PHE A 22 -4.79 -4.48 8.51
C PHE A 22 -4.91 -5.98 8.74
N ASP A 23 -4.56 -6.48 9.93
CA ASP A 23 -4.60 -7.90 10.32
C ASP A 23 -5.95 -8.58 10.02
N GLU A 24 -7.07 -7.84 10.13
CA GLU A 24 -8.42 -8.37 9.87
C GLU A 24 -8.68 -8.79 8.40
N TYR A 25 -7.83 -8.38 7.44
CA TYR A 25 -8.06 -8.56 6.00
C TYR A 25 -7.29 -9.72 5.36
N LYS A 26 -6.53 -10.51 6.13
CA LYS A 26 -5.76 -11.68 5.62
C LYS A 26 -4.89 -11.34 4.41
N LEU A 27 -4.15 -10.23 4.49
CA LEU A 27 -3.26 -9.78 3.43
C LEU A 27 -2.20 -10.84 3.09
N PRO A 28 -1.77 -10.93 1.82
CA PRO A 28 -0.69 -11.84 1.44
C PRO A 28 0.61 -11.45 2.16
N PRO A 29 1.45 -12.43 2.53
CA PRO A 29 2.77 -12.12 3.07
C PRO A 29 3.62 -11.42 2.00
N ALA A 30 4.64 -10.67 2.42
CA ALA A 30 5.52 -9.94 1.50
C ALA A 30 6.16 -10.81 0.41
N SER A 31 6.36 -12.11 0.65
CA SER A 31 6.88 -13.05 -0.34
C SER A 31 5.94 -13.33 -1.52
N LYS A 32 4.68 -12.87 -1.44
CA LYS A 32 3.64 -12.99 -2.47
C LYS A 32 3.26 -11.63 -3.08
N VAL A 33 4.04 -10.59 -2.76
CA VAL A 33 3.89 -9.22 -3.30
C VAL A 33 5.21 -8.83 -3.95
N ASP A 34 5.15 -8.44 -5.22
CA ASP A 34 6.28 -7.86 -5.93
C ASP A 34 6.37 -6.37 -5.59
N PHE A 35 7.50 -5.98 -5.01
CA PHE A 35 7.79 -4.58 -4.71
C PHE A 35 8.67 -4.01 -5.80
N VAL A 36 8.24 -2.93 -6.44
CA VAL A 36 8.97 -2.30 -7.53
C VAL A 36 9.37 -0.88 -7.11
N ILE A 37 10.66 -0.56 -7.20
CA ILE A 37 11.17 0.77 -6.88
C ILE A 37 11.49 1.52 -8.16
N VAL A 38 10.79 2.64 -8.38
CA VAL A 38 10.97 3.50 -9.56
C VAL A 38 11.46 4.89 -9.16
N ASN A 39 11.87 5.66 -10.16
CA ASN A 39 12.16 7.08 -10.01
C ASN A 39 11.31 7.83 -11.04
N ASP A 40 10.03 8.02 -10.67
CA ASP A 40 9.01 8.61 -11.54
C ASP A 40 8.27 9.72 -10.78
N ASP A 41 8.37 10.96 -11.23
CA ASP A 41 7.76 12.10 -10.55
C ASP A 41 6.27 12.30 -10.88
N THR A 42 5.65 11.38 -11.62
CA THR A 42 4.21 11.42 -11.90
C THR A 42 3.38 10.65 -10.88
N ILE A 43 4.01 9.74 -10.11
CA ILE A 43 3.34 8.90 -9.10
C ILE A 43 4.09 8.90 -7.76
N CYS A 44 3.38 8.68 -6.66
CA CYS A 44 3.98 8.41 -5.34
C CYS A 44 4.16 6.90 -5.13
N GLY A 45 3.10 6.15 -5.40
CA GLY A 45 3.07 4.71 -5.41
C GLY A 45 1.92 4.23 -6.30
N GLN A 46 1.86 2.93 -6.51
CA GLN A 46 0.80 2.31 -7.30
C GLN A 46 0.65 0.84 -6.90
N TYR A 47 -0.59 0.44 -6.65
CA TYR A 47 -0.98 -0.96 -6.50
C TYR A 47 -1.58 -1.50 -7.82
N GLU A 48 -1.11 -2.69 -8.22
CA GLU A 48 -1.65 -3.42 -9.36
C GLU A 48 -2.06 -4.84 -8.91
N PRO A 49 -3.32 -5.25 -9.17
CA PRO A 49 -3.75 -6.61 -8.87
C PRO A 49 -3.13 -7.62 -9.84
N PRO A 50 -3.00 -8.90 -9.43
CA PRO A 50 -2.52 -9.96 -10.31
C PRO A 50 -3.46 -10.16 -11.52
N GLU A 51 -2.90 -10.33 -12.73
CA GLU A 51 -3.67 -10.73 -13.91
C GLU A 51 -4.31 -12.11 -13.74
N SER A 52 -3.62 -13.04 -13.06
CA SER A 52 -4.16 -14.33 -12.64
C SER A 52 -3.38 -14.89 -11.45
N GLY A 53 -4.09 -15.24 -10.36
CA GLY A 53 -3.46 -15.82 -9.17
C GLY A 53 -2.64 -14.80 -8.38
N GLU A 54 -1.31 -14.89 -8.48
CA GLU A 54 -0.29 -14.10 -7.79
C GLU A 54 0.80 -13.76 -8.83
N PRO A 55 1.62 -12.71 -8.64
CA PRO A 55 1.73 -11.83 -7.46
C PRO A 55 0.94 -10.52 -7.58
N HIS A 56 0.65 -9.92 -6.43
CA HIS A 56 0.25 -8.51 -6.36
C HIS A 56 1.48 -7.62 -6.54
N VAL A 57 1.33 -6.43 -7.13
CA VAL A 57 2.46 -5.50 -7.30
C VAL A 57 2.20 -4.21 -6.51
N ILE A 58 3.21 -3.76 -5.77
CA ILE A 58 3.24 -2.44 -5.14
C ILE A 58 4.49 -1.70 -5.63
N THR A 59 4.26 -0.60 -6.33
CA THR A 59 5.31 0.31 -6.79
C THR A 59 5.48 1.48 -5.81
N ILE A 60 6.71 1.87 -5.52
CA ILE A 60 7.05 3.08 -4.75
C ILE A 60 8.01 3.95 -5.57
N SER A 61 7.69 5.24 -5.69
CA SER A 61 8.54 6.20 -6.40
C SER A 61 9.48 6.95 -5.47
N THR A 62 10.77 6.80 -5.73
CA THR A 62 11.83 7.57 -5.05
C THR A 62 11.86 9.05 -5.43
N ALA A 63 11.19 9.46 -6.51
CA ALA A 63 11.10 10.86 -6.94
C ALA A 63 10.17 11.69 -6.03
N LYS A 64 9.16 11.04 -5.43
CA LYS A 64 8.16 11.67 -4.55
C LYS A 64 8.29 11.23 -3.10
N CYS A 65 8.77 10.02 -2.84
CA CYS A 65 9.00 9.52 -1.49
C CYS A 65 10.46 9.77 -1.08
N GLY A 66 10.74 10.94 -0.48
CA GLY A 66 12.09 11.30 0.00
C GLY A 66 12.34 10.98 1.48
N HIS A 67 11.29 10.70 2.25
CA HIS A 67 11.34 10.50 3.70
C HIS A 67 10.64 9.20 4.10
N LEU A 68 11.09 8.59 5.20
CA LEU A 68 10.49 7.37 5.75
C LEU A 68 8.99 7.53 6.02
N ASP A 69 8.58 8.68 6.56
CA ASP A 69 7.17 9.01 6.79
C ASP A 69 6.34 8.93 5.50
N THR A 70 6.80 9.57 4.43
CA THR A 70 6.13 9.56 3.13
C THR A 70 6.04 8.14 2.57
N VAL A 71 7.11 7.35 2.69
CA VAL A 71 7.11 5.94 2.26
C VAL A 71 6.07 5.12 3.01
N ILE A 72 5.99 5.26 4.34
CA ILE A 72 5.01 4.53 5.16
C ILE A 72 3.58 4.93 4.79
N LYS A 73 3.31 6.24 4.64
CA LYS A 73 1.99 6.74 4.21
C LYS A 73 1.59 6.20 2.84
N THR A 74 2.47 6.30 1.85
CA THR A 74 2.23 5.75 0.50
C THR A 74 2.02 4.25 0.53
N LEU A 75 2.84 3.50 1.28
CA LEU A 75 2.67 2.06 1.39
C LEU A 75 1.33 1.68 2.03
N CYS A 76 0.90 2.38 3.08
CA CYS A 76 -0.43 2.23 3.66
C CYS A 76 -1.54 2.52 2.65
N HIS A 77 -1.41 3.56 1.82
CA HIS A 77 -2.36 3.87 0.74
C HIS A 77 -2.52 2.70 -0.23
N GLU A 78 -1.40 2.16 -0.71
CA GLU A 78 -1.40 1.03 -1.65
C GLU A 78 -1.92 -0.27 -1.00
N ILE A 79 -1.66 -0.49 0.29
CA ILE A 79 -2.27 -1.61 1.03
C ILE A 79 -3.80 -1.48 1.08
N ILE A 80 -4.34 -0.26 1.27
CA ILE A 80 -5.79 -0.04 1.25
C ILE A 80 -6.37 -0.37 -0.13
N HIS A 81 -5.68 0.01 -1.21
CA HIS A 81 -6.06 -0.40 -2.57
C HIS A 81 -6.08 -1.92 -2.73
N MET A 82 -5.07 -2.62 -2.20
CA MET A 82 -5.05 -4.09 -2.19
C MET A 82 -6.25 -4.68 -1.45
N ILE A 83 -6.59 -4.17 -0.26
CA ILE A 83 -7.77 -4.63 0.50
C ILE A 83 -9.05 -4.41 -0.30
N CYS A 84 -9.21 -3.25 -0.93
CA CYS A 84 -10.39 -2.97 -1.74
C CYS A 84 -10.52 -3.96 -2.90
N TYR A 85 -9.40 -4.39 -3.49
CA TYR A 85 -9.41 -5.44 -4.50
C TYR A 85 -9.78 -6.81 -3.92
N LEU A 86 -9.21 -7.21 -2.79
CA LEU A 86 -9.48 -8.51 -2.16
C LEU A 86 -10.96 -8.66 -1.75
N GLU A 87 -11.58 -7.57 -1.29
CA GLU A 87 -13.01 -7.55 -0.91
C GLU A 87 -13.95 -7.50 -2.12
N SER A 88 -13.48 -7.07 -3.29
CA SER A 88 -14.28 -6.98 -4.53
C SER A 88 -13.43 -7.30 -5.77
N PRO A 89 -12.97 -8.56 -5.90
CA PRO A 89 -11.99 -8.95 -6.91
C PRO A 89 -12.56 -8.81 -8.32
N LYS A 90 -11.66 -8.52 -9.28
CA LYS A 90 -12.00 -8.32 -10.71
C LYS A 90 -12.95 -7.16 -10.98
N THR A 91 -13.07 -6.21 -10.05
CA THR A 91 -13.76 -4.94 -10.26
C THR A 91 -12.76 -3.80 -10.20
N GLU A 92 -13.02 -2.71 -10.93
CA GLU A 92 -12.20 -1.49 -10.84
C GLU A 92 -12.46 -0.70 -9.54
N GLN A 93 -13.24 -1.23 -8.59
CA GLN A 93 -13.54 -0.52 -7.34
C GLN A 93 -12.28 -0.24 -6.52
N TYR A 94 -11.25 -1.08 -6.67
CA TYR A 94 -9.97 -0.88 -5.98
C TYR A 94 -9.30 0.44 -6.38
N THR A 95 -9.52 0.98 -7.59
CA THR A 95 -8.93 2.27 -8.01
C THR A 95 -9.68 3.48 -7.47
N SER A 96 -10.88 3.28 -6.92
CA SER A 96 -11.76 4.35 -6.48
C SER A 96 -11.54 4.70 -5.00
N HIS A 97 -11.24 5.96 -4.72
CA HIS A 97 -11.19 6.51 -3.35
C HIS A 97 -12.59 6.78 -2.77
N LYS A 98 -13.42 5.74 -2.66
CA LYS A 98 -14.80 5.82 -2.14
C LYS A 98 -15.12 4.62 -1.24
N GLY A 99 -16.20 4.73 -0.47
CA GLY A 99 -16.75 3.61 0.28
C GLY A 99 -15.74 2.98 1.25
N LEU A 100 -15.36 1.74 0.99
CA LEU A 100 -14.39 0.99 1.79
C LEU A 100 -13.04 1.71 1.89
N PHE A 101 -12.56 2.30 0.79
CA PHE A 101 -11.28 3.02 0.78
C PHE A 101 -11.27 4.13 1.83
N LEU A 102 -12.23 5.06 1.78
CA LEU A 102 -12.30 6.20 2.72
C LEU A 102 -12.50 5.74 4.17
N LYS A 103 -13.25 4.65 4.38
CA LYS A 103 -13.43 4.05 5.70
C LYS A 103 -12.09 3.54 6.25
N LEU A 104 -11.32 2.83 5.43
CA LEU A 104 -10.02 2.29 5.79
C LEU A 104 -8.97 3.37 5.98
N GLN A 105 -8.86 4.30 5.04
CA GLN A 105 -7.97 5.48 5.12
C GLN A 105 -8.14 6.19 6.47
N LYS A 106 -9.39 6.47 6.88
CA LYS A 106 -9.67 7.08 8.18
C LYS A 106 -9.28 6.19 9.36
N ARG A 107 -9.51 4.87 9.29
CA ARG A 107 -9.10 3.93 10.35
C ARG A 107 -7.59 3.87 10.49
N VAL A 108 -6.88 3.69 9.37
CA VAL A 108 -5.41 3.61 9.31
C VAL A 108 -4.80 4.91 9.86
N ALA A 109 -5.31 6.06 9.42
CA ALA A 109 -4.87 7.36 9.91
C ALA A 109 -5.01 7.48 11.43
N ASN A 110 -6.19 7.14 11.97
CA ASN A 110 -6.41 7.19 13.42
C ASN A 110 -5.54 6.19 14.20
N THR A 111 -5.32 4.99 13.65
CA THR A 111 -4.52 3.95 14.31
C THR A 111 -3.04 4.29 14.33
N LEU A 112 -2.50 4.87 13.26
CA LEU A 112 -1.07 5.19 13.12
C LEU A 112 -0.73 6.63 13.52
N GLY A 113 -1.74 7.46 13.82
CA GLY A 113 -1.55 8.84 14.26
C GLY A 113 -1.31 9.84 13.12
N TYR A 114 -1.80 9.56 11.91
CA TYR A 114 -1.70 10.44 10.74
C TYR A 114 -2.94 11.30 10.54
N ASP A 115 -2.82 12.38 9.76
CA ASP A 115 -3.99 13.07 9.22
C ASP A 115 -4.61 12.22 8.10
N PRO A 116 -5.94 11.98 8.09
CA PRO A 116 -6.58 11.15 7.06
C PRO A 116 -6.42 11.68 5.64
N LYS A 117 -6.13 12.97 5.44
CA LYS A 117 -5.91 13.57 4.13
C LYS A 117 -4.48 13.41 3.61
N GLU A 118 -3.57 12.96 4.47
CA GLU A 118 -2.18 12.65 4.11
C GLU A 118 -1.97 11.19 3.72
N LEU A 119 -3.02 10.38 3.86
CA LEU A 119 -3.05 8.95 3.55
C LEU A 119 -3.73 8.67 2.22
#